data_AF-A0A9N9EPD3-F1
#
_entry.id   AF-A0A9N9EPD3-F1
#
_cell.length_a   1.000
_cell.length_b   1.000
_cell.length_c   1.000
_cell.angle_alpha   90.00
_cell.angle_beta   90.00
_cell.angle_gamma   90.00
#
_symmetry.space_group_name_H-M   'P 1'
#
loop_
_entity.id
_entity.type
_entity.pdbx_description
1 polymer ?
#
loop_
_entity_poly.entity_id
_entity_poly.type
_entity_poly.pdbx_seq_one_letter_code
_entity_poly.pdbx_strand_id
1 'polypeptide(L)'
;MNDNKEQESSGDKEISGEPKISVDKEEEVPGELENPVDEEKEVPGELDKLLAKQAKKSAKRAQKKAAKNGTSAVVNDPAKLAAKQVELEERVRSLVNQLAIREAMASSSTSKEKDTGVHKFWSTQPVIQNDEVVEKEGPIEPNTPHDQIRKEPYILPKEFEWSTMELNNPEELNELYNLLTNNYVEDDDAMFRFDYSEKFLKWALQPPGYKKVWHVGVRVAATKKLVAFISAIPADIRIYES
;
A
#
# COMPACT_ATOMS: atom_id res chain seq x y z
N MET A 1 -47.76 -3.97 -56.31
CA MET A 1 -46.97 -4.45 -57.46
C MET A 1 -45.52 -4.05 -57.22
N ASN A 2 -44.54 -4.89 -56.84
CA ASN A 2 -44.37 -6.34 -56.64
C ASN A 2 -43.45 -6.47 -55.40
N ASP A 3 -43.61 -7.36 -54.42
CA ASP A 3 -43.63 -8.84 -54.39
C ASP A 3 -42.32 -9.54 -54.82
N ASN A 4 -41.56 -10.00 -53.81
CA ASN A 4 -40.85 -11.30 -53.65
C ASN A 4 -39.76 -11.14 -52.57
N LYS A 5 -39.77 -11.73 -51.36
CA LYS A 5 -40.02 -13.10 -50.86
C LYS A 5 -38.81 -14.05 -50.97
N GLU A 6 -38.27 -14.36 -49.78
CA GLU A 6 -37.60 -15.60 -49.27
C GLU A 6 -36.59 -16.35 -50.13
N GLN A 7 -35.44 -16.69 -49.52
CA GLN A 7 -35.06 -18.10 -49.30
C GLN A 7 -33.91 -18.25 -48.27
N GLU A 8 -34.16 -19.12 -47.28
CA GLU A 8 -33.22 -19.71 -46.33
C GLU A 8 -32.32 -20.75 -47.02
N SER A 9 -31.13 -21.03 -46.47
CA SER A 9 -30.67 -22.42 -46.31
C SER A 9 -29.55 -22.55 -45.27
N SER A 10 -29.84 -23.38 -44.27
CA SER A 10 -28.96 -23.93 -43.24
C SER A 10 -27.81 -24.78 -43.78
N GLY A 11 -26.74 -24.89 -43.00
CA GLY A 11 -25.64 -25.82 -43.25
C GLY A 11 -24.77 -26.03 -42.02
N ASP A 12 -25.22 -26.90 -41.12
CA ASP A 12 -24.46 -27.45 -40.00
C ASP A 12 -23.25 -28.27 -40.49
N LYS A 13 -22.14 -28.19 -39.75
CA LYS A 13 -21.20 -29.32 -39.57
C LYS A 13 -20.33 -29.10 -38.32
N GLU A 14 -20.77 -29.71 -37.22
CA GLU A 14 -19.88 -30.19 -36.17
C GLU A 14 -18.88 -31.20 -36.75
N ILE A 15 -17.63 -31.19 -36.26
CA ILE A 15 -16.86 -32.40 -35.97
C ILE A 15 -15.87 -32.07 -34.84
N SER A 16 -16.03 -32.84 -33.77
CA SER A 16 -15.23 -33.05 -32.58
C SER A 16 -13.78 -33.49 -32.83
N GLY A 17 -12.88 -33.18 -31.90
CA GLY A 17 -11.63 -33.93 -31.75
C GLY A 17 -10.58 -33.29 -30.83
N GLU A 18 -10.74 -33.43 -29.51
CA GLU A 18 -9.57 -33.53 -28.61
C GLU A 18 -8.98 -34.95 -28.70
N PRO A 19 -7.70 -35.14 -28.34
CA PRO A 19 -7.46 -35.80 -27.04
C PRO A 19 -6.23 -35.31 -26.24
N LYS A 20 -6.46 -35.22 -24.92
CA LYS A 20 -5.69 -35.76 -23.77
C LYS A 20 -4.15 -35.64 -23.66
N ILE A 21 -3.76 -34.93 -22.58
CA ILE A 21 -2.96 -35.34 -21.41
C ILE A 21 -1.60 -36.04 -21.63
N SER A 22 -0.55 -35.40 -21.09
CA SER A 22 0.55 -36.11 -20.40
C SER A 22 1.09 -35.24 -19.26
N VAL A 23 0.77 -35.69 -18.03
CA VAL A 23 1.39 -35.32 -16.75
C VAL A 23 2.60 -36.23 -16.58
N ASP A 24 3.71 -35.68 -16.07
CA ASP A 24 4.86 -36.32 -15.41
C ASP A 24 5.99 -35.27 -15.40
N LYS A 25 6.75 -34.95 -14.34
CA LYS A 25 7.03 -35.59 -13.05
C LYS A 25 7.58 -34.52 -12.09
N GLU A 26 7.19 -34.66 -10.83
CA GLU A 26 7.96 -34.18 -9.68
C GLU A 26 9.28 -34.95 -9.59
N GLU A 27 10.37 -34.28 -9.24
CA GLU A 27 11.54 -34.94 -8.68
C GLU A 27 12.14 -34.06 -7.58
N GLU A 28 12.55 -34.75 -6.52
CA GLU A 28 12.69 -34.31 -5.14
C GLU A 28 13.94 -33.48 -4.84
N VAL A 29 13.81 -32.74 -3.75
CA VAL A 29 14.90 -32.15 -2.94
C VAL A 29 15.74 -33.27 -2.31
N PRO A 30 17.06 -33.11 -2.18
CA PRO A 30 17.61 -33.25 -0.82
C PRO A 30 18.79 -32.31 -0.54
N GLY A 31 18.93 -31.85 0.70
CA GLY A 31 20.19 -31.22 1.13
C GLY A 31 20.11 -30.34 2.36
N GLU A 32 19.78 -30.95 3.50
CA GLU A 32 20.00 -30.43 4.84
C GLU A 32 21.51 -30.31 5.12
N LEU A 33 22.02 -29.12 5.47
CA LEU A 33 23.36 -28.92 6.03
C LEU A 33 23.35 -27.77 7.07
N GLU A 34 23.20 -28.20 8.32
CA GLU A 34 23.93 -27.80 9.53
C GLU A 34 24.41 -26.33 9.68
N ASN A 35 23.84 -25.66 10.69
CA ASN A 35 24.37 -24.42 11.29
C ASN A 35 25.60 -24.74 12.17
N PRO A 36 26.76 -24.08 11.97
CA PRO A 36 27.80 -24.06 12.98
C PRO A 36 27.48 -22.97 14.02
N VAL A 37 27.54 -23.37 15.28
CA VAL A 37 27.46 -22.53 16.46
C VAL A 37 28.78 -21.78 16.59
N ASP A 38 28.79 -20.48 16.33
CA ASP A 38 29.92 -19.61 16.65
C ASP A 38 29.68 -18.89 17.97
N GLU A 39 30.52 -19.23 18.95
CA GLU A 39 30.74 -18.50 20.20
C GLU A 39 31.34 -17.11 19.89
N GLU A 40 30.51 -16.07 19.83
CA GLU A 40 31.00 -14.70 19.87
C GLU A 40 31.35 -14.28 21.30
N LYS A 41 32.65 -14.11 21.51
CA LYS A 41 33.29 -13.56 22.70
C LYS A 41 32.77 -12.16 22.99
N GLU A 42 32.19 -11.96 24.18
CA GLU A 42 31.83 -10.64 24.70
C GLU A 42 33.09 -9.74 24.78
N VAL A 43 33.14 -8.73 23.92
CA VAL A 43 34.14 -7.65 23.98
C VAL A 43 33.55 -6.54 24.86
N PRO A 44 34.23 -6.09 25.94
CA PRO A 44 33.66 -5.08 26.84
C PRO A 44 33.36 -3.78 26.09
N GLY A 45 32.06 -3.48 25.98
CA GLY A 45 31.52 -2.36 25.23
C GLY A 45 31.98 -1.01 25.80
N GLU A 46 32.05 -0.01 24.93
CA GLU A 46 32.49 1.35 25.22
C GLU A 46 31.76 2.01 26.42
N LEU A 47 30.57 1.49 26.74
CA LEU A 47 29.73 1.87 27.88
C LEU A 47 30.38 1.55 29.24
N ASP A 48 31.05 0.41 29.40
CA ASP A 48 31.71 0.01 30.65
C ASP A 48 32.92 0.89 30.96
N LYS A 49 33.62 1.33 29.91
CA LYS A 49 34.76 2.26 30.02
C LYS A 49 34.30 3.65 30.45
N LEU A 50 33.11 4.09 30.03
CA LEU A 50 32.54 5.39 30.41
C LEU A 50 32.03 5.39 31.86
N LEU A 51 31.38 4.31 32.30
CA LEU A 51 30.94 4.13 33.69
C LEU A 51 32.13 4.09 34.67
N ALA A 52 33.21 3.39 34.31
CA ALA A 52 34.44 3.35 35.11
C ALA A 52 35.15 4.73 35.21
N LYS A 53 35.07 5.56 34.16
CA LYS A 53 35.60 6.94 34.18
C LYS A 53 34.77 7.87 35.07
N GLN A 54 33.44 7.72 35.11
CA GLN A 54 32.58 8.52 35.98
C GLN A 54 32.74 8.17 37.47
N ALA A 55 32.87 6.88 37.81
CA ALA A 55 33.12 6.43 39.18
C ALA A 55 34.44 6.96 39.76
N LYS A 56 35.50 7.05 38.94
CA LYS A 56 36.79 7.64 39.37
C LYS A 56 36.72 9.16 39.57
N LYS A 57 35.81 9.86 38.88
CA LYS A 57 35.63 11.32 38.97
C LYS A 57 34.78 11.72 40.19
N SER A 58 33.81 10.90 40.59
CA SER A 58 33.00 11.12 41.79
C SER A 58 33.78 10.84 43.09
N ALA A 59 34.62 9.80 43.13
CA ALA A 59 35.51 9.51 44.26
C ALA A 59 36.50 10.67 44.55
N LYS A 60 37.05 11.29 43.50
CA LYS A 60 37.98 12.44 43.62
C LYS A 60 37.29 13.72 44.12
N ARG A 61 35.96 13.84 43.95
CA ARG A 61 35.15 14.99 44.40
C ARG A 61 34.66 14.82 45.85
N ALA A 62 34.49 13.58 46.31
CA ALA A 62 34.13 13.27 47.70
C ALA A 62 35.29 13.53 48.68
N GLN A 63 36.54 13.23 48.31
CA GLN A 63 37.71 13.51 49.15
C GLN A 63 38.01 15.01 49.34
N LYS A 64 37.54 15.89 48.44
CA LYS A 64 37.78 17.35 48.53
C LYS A 64 36.73 18.09 49.40
N LYS A 65 35.65 17.43 49.82
CA LYS A 65 34.56 18.02 50.63
C LYS A 65 34.63 17.69 52.13
N ALA A 66 35.58 16.84 52.56
CA ALA A 66 35.78 16.50 53.97
C ALA A 66 36.69 17.48 54.74
N ALA A 67 37.18 18.54 54.09
CA ALA A 67 38.07 19.55 54.69
C ALA A 67 37.49 20.97 54.58
N LYS A 68 36.35 21.24 55.22
CA LYS A 68 35.93 22.58 55.68
C LYS A 68 34.58 22.52 56.41
N ASN A 69 34.65 22.67 57.74
CA ASN A 69 33.60 23.07 58.69
C ASN A 69 32.41 22.10 58.83
N GLY A 70 31.97 21.68 60.02
CA GLY A 70 31.84 22.43 61.27
C GLY A 70 30.35 22.62 61.58
N THR A 71 29.71 21.54 62.06
CA THR A 71 28.50 21.41 62.90
C THR A 71 27.22 22.23 62.59
N SER A 72 26.15 21.56 62.16
CA SER A 72 24.93 21.33 62.98
C SER A 72 23.86 20.51 62.25
N ALA A 73 23.10 19.76 63.03
CA ALA A 73 22.34 18.57 62.67
C ALA A 73 21.05 18.79 61.85
N VAL A 74 20.84 17.93 60.85
CA VAL A 74 19.54 17.32 60.53
C VAL A 74 19.82 15.86 60.21
N VAL A 75 19.23 14.95 61.00
CA VAL A 75 19.26 13.50 60.80
C VAL A 75 18.62 13.16 59.45
N ASN A 76 19.46 12.94 58.43
CA ASN A 76 19.04 12.36 57.16
C ASN A 76 19.51 10.91 57.13
N ASP A 77 18.57 10.00 57.31
CA ASP A 77 18.79 8.57 57.37
C ASP A 77 19.38 8.08 56.02
N PRO A 78 20.64 7.61 55.98
CA PRO A 78 21.34 7.28 54.73
C PRO A 78 20.65 6.15 53.96
N ALA A 79 19.90 5.28 54.64
CA ALA A 79 19.08 4.23 54.04
C ALA A 79 17.94 4.80 53.18
N LYS A 80 17.35 5.94 53.59
CA LYS A 80 16.21 6.56 52.91
C LYS A 80 16.63 7.34 51.65
N LEU A 81 17.85 7.89 51.66
CA LEU A 81 18.50 8.50 50.49
C LEU A 81 18.92 7.44 49.47
N ALA A 82 19.47 6.30 49.93
CA ALA A 82 19.79 5.18 49.05
C ALA A 82 18.53 4.57 48.41
N ALA A 83 17.45 4.39 49.17
CA ALA A 83 16.17 3.91 48.63
C ALA A 83 15.58 4.85 47.57
N LYS A 84 15.62 6.18 47.79
CA LYS A 84 15.21 7.17 46.79
C LYS A 84 16.11 7.20 45.55
N GLN A 85 17.40 6.92 45.71
CA GLN A 85 18.34 6.84 44.60
C GLN A 85 18.04 5.62 43.72
N VAL A 86 17.75 4.46 44.33
CA VAL A 86 17.37 3.23 43.61
C VAL A 86 16.02 3.40 42.89
N GLU A 87 15.03 4.01 43.54
CA GLU A 87 13.73 4.31 42.91
C GLU A 87 13.88 5.26 41.71
N LEU A 88 14.76 6.27 41.82
CA LEU A 88 15.06 7.18 40.71
C LEU A 88 15.77 6.47 39.55
N GLU A 89 16.69 5.55 39.85
CA GLU A 89 17.38 4.75 38.84
C GLU A 89 16.43 3.80 38.09
N GLU A 90 15.51 3.14 38.80
CA GLU A 90 14.46 2.31 38.18
C GLU A 90 13.53 3.15 37.29
N ARG A 91 13.17 4.36 37.73
CA ARG A 91 12.32 5.27 36.95
C ARG A 91 13.03 5.77 35.70
N VAL A 92 14.32 6.10 35.79
CA VAL A 92 15.14 6.46 34.63
C VAL A 92 15.27 5.28 33.66
N ARG A 93 15.50 4.07 34.17
CA ARG A 93 15.60 2.85 33.34
C ARG A 93 14.28 2.55 32.62
N SER A 94 13.16 2.74 33.31
CA SER A 94 11.82 2.63 32.71
C SER A 94 11.59 3.65 31.60
N LEU A 95 11.97 4.92 31.82
CA LEU A 95 11.87 5.96 30.77
C LEU A 95 12.76 5.64 29.56
N VAL A 96 14.00 5.18 29.77
CA VAL A 96 14.91 4.79 28.69
C VAL A 96 14.35 3.62 27.88
N ASN A 97 13.79 2.61 28.54
CA ASN A 97 13.13 1.50 27.85
C ASN A 97 11.90 1.97 27.06
N GLN A 98 11.10 2.90 27.60
CA GLN A 98 9.96 3.48 26.89
C GLN A 98 10.40 4.29 25.66
N LEU A 99 11.50 5.04 25.76
CA LEU A 99 12.10 5.77 24.64
C LEU A 99 12.63 4.81 23.56
N ALA A 100 13.31 3.73 23.96
CA ALA A 100 13.83 2.73 23.03
C ALA A 100 12.69 1.99 22.29
N ILE A 101 11.61 1.63 22.99
CA ILE A 101 10.41 1.03 22.35
C ILE A 101 9.74 2.02 21.40
N ARG A 102 9.65 3.30 21.78
CA ARG A 102 9.09 4.35 20.91
C ARG A 102 9.96 4.60 19.68
N GLU A 103 11.28 4.54 19.80
CA GLU A 103 12.22 4.68 18.68
C GLU A 103 12.17 3.47 17.76
N ALA A 104 12.03 2.24 18.31
CA ALA A 104 11.81 1.03 17.53
C ALA A 104 10.44 1.01 16.81
N MET A 105 9.40 1.62 17.39
CA MET A 105 8.10 1.80 16.72
C MET A 105 8.08 3.01 15.76
N ALA A 106 8.96 3.99 15.96
CA ALA A 106 9.16 5.09 15.02
C ALA A 106 9.96 4.64 13.79
N SER A 107 10.91 3.72 13.94
CA SER A 107 11.66 3.13 12.82
C SER A 107 10.89 2.04 12.06
N SER A 108 9.80 1.50 12.63
CA SER A 108 8.84 0.69 11.88
C SER A 108 7.80 1.51 11.11
N SER A 109 7.65 2.81 11.45
CA SER A 109 6.76 3.77 10.78
C SER A 109 7.49 4.75 9.86
N THR A 110 8.82 4.71 9.77
CA THR A 110 9.53 5.15 8.57
C THR A 110 9.17 4.16 7.47
N SER A 111 8.25 4.58 6.61
CA SER A 111 8.00 4.07 5.27
C SER A 111 9.01 3.00 4.88
N LYS A 112 8.64 1.72 5.04
CA LYS A 112 9.21 0.70 4.19
C LYS A 112 8.97 1.24 2.79
N GLU A 113 9.99 1.79 2.15
CA GLU A 113 10.05 1.82 0.69
C GLU A 113 9.72 0.38 0.34
N LYS A 114 8.48 0.16 -0.10
CA LYS A 114 8.13 -1.07 -0.80
C LYS A 114 9.17 -1.07 -1.90
N ASP A 115 10.13 -1.99 -1.82
CA ASP A 115 10.91 -2.38 -2.98
C ASP A 115 9.87 -2.64 -4.06
N THR A 116 9.68 -1.65 -4.94
CA THR A 116 8.68 -1.69 -5.98
C THR A 116 9.24 -2.63 -7.00
N GLY A 117 9.14 -3.94 -6.72
CA GLY A 117 9.46 -4.97 -7.69
C GLY A 117 8.83 -4.56 -9.02
N VAL A 118 9.58 -4.74 -10.10
CA VAL A 118 9.28 -4.20 -11.44
C VAL A 118 7.77 -4.25 -11.73
N HIS A 119 7.14 -3.08 -11.84
CA HIS A 119 5.71 -2.96 -12.12
C HIS A 119 5.40 -3.35 -13.57
N LYS A 120 5.19 -4.65 -13.82
CA LYS A 120 5.01 -5.24 -15.17
C LYS A 120 4.00 -4.50 -16.06
N PHE A 121 2.92 -3.97 -15.47
CA PHE A 121 1.93 -3.19 -16.20
C PHE A 121 2.37 -1.74 -16.41
N TRP A 122 2.69 -1.01 -15.33
CA TRP A 122 3.02 0.41 -15.39
C TRP A 122 4.32 0.72 -16.15
N SER A 123 5.24 -0.23 -16.23
CA SER A 123 6.44 -0.11 -17.06
C SER A 123 6.15 -0.07 -18.57
N THR A 124 4.92 -0.40 -18.99
CA THR A 124 4.47 -0.34 -20.40
C THR A 124 3.62 0.89 -20.71
N GLN A 125 3.25 1.66 -19.68
CA GLN A 125 2.36 2.81 -19.84
C GLN A 125 3.19 4.09 -20.01
N PRO A 126 2.68 5.12 -20.70
CA PRO A 126 3.34 6.40 -20.85
C PRO A 126 3.25 7.21 -19.56
N VAL A 127 4.00 6.79 -18.55
CA VAL A 127 4.15 7.44 -17.24
C VAL A 127 5.64 7.56 -16.90
N ILE A 128 6.00 8.64 -16.20
CA ILE A 128 7.37 8.86 -15.71
C ILE A 128 7.75 7.70 -14.79
N GLN A 129 8.91 7.09 -15.03
CA GLN A 129 9.39 5.97 -14.22
C GLN A 129 10.14 6.47 -12.98
N ASN A 130 10.22 5.64 -11.93
CA ASN A 130 10.75 6.04 -10.62
C ASN A 130 12.17 6.63 -10.66
N ASP A 131 13.02 6.13 -11.57
CA ASP A 131 14.43 6.55 -11.69
C ASP A 131 14.66 7.58 -12.83
N GLU A 132 13.60 8.09 -13.45
CA GLU A 132 13.67 8.99 -14.59
C GLU A 132 13.69 10.47 -14.15
N VAL A 133 14.70 11.22 -14.61
CA VAL A 133 14.79 12.67 -14.40
C VAL A 133 14.14 13.40 -15.56
N VAL A 134 13.06 14.13 -15.28
CA VAL A 134 12.33 14.90 -16.30
C VAL A 134 13.00 16.26 -16.52
N GLU A 135 13.64 16.43 -17.68
CA GLU A 135 14.30 17.70 -18.06
C GLU A 135 13.34 18.69 -18.73
N LYS A 136 12.29 18.18 -19.40
CA LYS A 136 11.35 19.00 -20.16
C LYS A 136 9.93 18.47 -20.00
N GLU A 137 9.01 19.39 -19.76
CA GLU A 137 7.57 19.11 -19.68
C GLU A 137 6.96 18.91 -21.06
N GLY A 138 6.05 17.94 -21.18
CA GLY A 138 5.31 17.67 -22.39
C GLY A 138 4.72 16.26 -22.44
N PRO A 139 4.11 15.87 -23.57
CA PRO A 139 3.67 14.50 -23.80
C PRO A 139 4.85 13.53 -23.79
N ILE A 140 4.69 12.41 -23.09
CA ILE A 140 5.68 11.31 -23.06
C ILE A 140 5.72 10.59 -24.41
N GLU A 141 4.55 10.38 -25.01
CA GLU A 141 4.39 9.82 -26.35
C GLU A 141 3.67 10.81 -27.27
N PRO A 142 3.94 10.79 -28.59
CA PRO A 142 3.22 11.62 -29.55
C PRO A 142 1.75 11.19 -29.66
N ASN A 143 0.87 12.12 -30.06
CA ASN A 143 -0.55 11.83 -30.22
C ASN A 143 -0.78 10.74 -31.27
N THR A 144 -1.44 9.65 -30.85
CA THR A 144 -1.91 8.60 -31.75
C THR A 144 -3.11 9.10 -32.57
N PRO A 145 -3.06 9.02 -33.91
CA PRO A 145 -4.19 9.36 -34.77
C PRO A 145 -5.44 8.53 -34.44
N HIS A 146 -6.63 9.15 -34.52
CA HIS A 146 -7.88 8.51 -34.10
C HIS A 146 -8.23 7.23 -34.89
N ASP A 147 -7.79 7.14 -36.15
CA ASP A 147 -7.96 5.97 -37.02
C ASP A 147 -7.06 4.79 -36.63
N GLN A 148 -5.97 5.06 -35.91
CA GLN A 148 -5.05 4.06 -35.37
C GLN A 148 -5.45 3.58 -33.97
N ILE A 149 -6.41 4.26 -33.32
CA ILE A 149 -6.96 3.81 -32.04
C ILE A 149 -7.85 2.59 -32.28
N ARG A 150 -7.62 1.55 -31.48
CA ARG A 150 -8.40 0.31 -31.50
C ARG A 150 -9.90 0.62 -31.32
N LYS A 151 -10.74 0.02 -32.17
CA LYS A 151 -12.20 0.21 -32.14
C LYS A 151 -12.90 -0.83 -31.28
N GLU A 152 -12.34 -2.03 -31.21
CA GLU A 152 -12.90 -3.15 -30.44
C GLU A 152 -12.46 -3.08 -28.97
N PRO A 153 -13.36 -3.36 -28.01
CA PRO A 153 -13.00 -3.38 -26.58
C PRO A 153 -11.93 -4.43 -26.25
N TYR A 154 -11.18 -4.21 -25.16
CA TYR A 154 -10.22 -5.19 -24.66
C TYR A 154 -10.90 -6.53 -24.34
N ILE A 155 -10.17 -7.62 -24.54
CA ILE A 155 -10.71 -8.96 -24.27
C ILE A 155 -10.77 -9.13 -22.76
N LEU A 156 -11.96 -9.48 -22.27
CA LEU A 156 -12.17 -9.90 -20.89
C LEU A 156 -12.17 -11.44 -20.81
N PRO A 157 -11.93 -12.02 -19.63
CA PRO A 157 -12.21 -13.44 -19.40
C PRO A 157 -13.68 -13.76 -19.76
N LYS A 158 -13.93 -14.99 -20.20
CA LYS A 158 -15.20 -15.40 -20.82
C LYS A 158 -16.42 -15.24 -19.92
N GLU A 159 -16.20 -15.22 -18.62
CA GLU A 159 -17.21 -15.07 -17.57
C GLU A 159 -17.69 -13.62 -17.41
N PHE A 160 -17.01 -12.67 -18.06
CA PHE A 160 -17.28 -11.25 -17.92
C PHE A 160 -17.58 -10.58 -19.26
N GLU A 161 -18.32 -9.48 -19.18
CA GLU A 161 -18.67 -8.65 -20.32
C GLU A 161 -18.54 -7.16 -19.96
N TRP A 162 -18.24 -6.35 -20.97
CA TRP A 162 -18.27 -4.90 -20.84
C TRP A 162 -19.72 -4.42 -20.76
N SER A 163 -19.96 -3.43 -19.91
CA SER A 163 -21.23 -2.73 -19.79
C SER A 163 -20.97 -1.23 -19.77
N THR A 164 -21.81 -0.45 -20.45
CA THR A 164 -21.85 1.01 -20.24
C THR A 164 -22.90 1.29 -19.18
N MET A 165 -22.53 2.02 -18.12
CA MET A 165 -23.43 2.33 -17.01
C MET A 165 -24.28 3.58 -17.32
N GLU A 166 -25.59 3.48 -17.13
CA GLU A 166 -26.52 4.61 -17.22
C GLU A 166 -26.83 5.15 -15.83
N LEU A 167 -26.08 6.16 -15.37
CA LEU A 167 -26.25 6.71 -14.03
C LEU A 167 -27.58 7.46 -13.84
N ASN A 168 -28.32 7.78 -14.90
CA ASN A 168 -29.68 8.34 -14.76
C ASN A 168 -30.70 7.27 -14.37
N ASN A 169 -30.41 5.98 -14.63
CA ASN A 169 -31.20 4.87 -14.14
C ASN A 169 -30.92 4.67 -12.64
N PRO A 170 -31.92 4.79 -11.75
CA PRO A 170 -31.72 4.62 -10.31
C PRO A 170 -31.23 3.22 -9.94
N GLU A 171 -31.58 2.18 -10.70
CA GLU A 171 -31.15 0.80 -10.41
C GLU A 171 -29.64 0.65 -10.64
N GLU A 172 -29.14 1.09 -11.80
CA GLU A 172 -27.71 1.02 -12.13
C GLU A 172 -26.86 1.92 -11.23
N LEU A 173 -27.39 3.07 -10.81
CA LEU A 173 -26.73 3.93 -9.83
C LEU A 173 -26.63 3.25 -8.46
N ASN A 174 -27.69 2.56 -8.03
CA ASN A 174 -27.68 1.80 -6.78
C ASN A 174 -26.71 0.62 -6.85
N GLU A 175 -26.60 -0.05 -8.00
CA GLU A 175 -25.58 -1.09 -8.21
C GLU A 175 -24.16 -0.54 -8.08
N LEU A 176 -23.87 0.62 -8.69
CA LEU A 176 -22.57 1.27 -8.56
C LEU A 176 -22.29 1.68 -7.11
N TYR A 177 -23.28 2.25 -6.44
CA TYR A 177 -23.22 2.56 -5.02
C TYR A 177 -22.83 1.32 -4.20
N ASN A 178 -23.57 0.23 -4.35
CA ASN A 178 -23.32 -1.01 -3.64
C ASN A 178 -21.94 -1.62 -3.98
N LEU A 179 -21.49 -1.50 -5.23
CA LEU A 179 -20.15 -1.95 -5.62
C LEU A 179 -19.08 -1.19 -4.84
N LEU A 180 -19.15 0.14 -4.84
CA LEU A 180 -18.12 0.98 -4.21
C LEU A 180 -18.16 0.87 -2.68
N THR A 181 -19.34 0.96 -2.06
CA THR A 181 -19.46 0.89 -0.59
C THR A 181 -18.91 -0.42 -0.02
N ASN A 182 -19.02 -1.52 -0.77
CA ASN A 182 -18.57 -2.84 -0.31
C ASN A 182 -17.13 -3.22 -0.70
N ASN A 183 -16.51 -2.54 -1.69
CA ASN A 183 -15.23 -2.99 -2.26
C ASN A 183 -14.21 -1.86 -2.51
N TYR A 184 -14.56 -0.61 -2.22
CA TYR A 184 -13.68 0.53 -2.43
C TYR A 184 -12.80 0.81 -1.22
N VAL A 185 -11.90 1.79 -1.36
CA VAL A 185 -10.82 2.15 -0.45
C VAL A 185 -11.18 1.97 1.02
N GLU A 186 -10.44 1.06 1.66
CA GLU A 186 -10.39 0.86 3.10
C GLU A 186 -9.16 1.60 3.64
N ASP A 187 -9.23 2.10 4.87
CA ASP A 187 -8.03 2.49 5.61
C ASP A 187 -7.17 1.26 5.96
N ASP A 188 -5.92 1.49 6.37
CA ASP A 188 -4.96 0.40 6.66
C ASP A 188 -5.47 -0.59 7.73
N ASP A 189 -6.34 -0.11 8.63
CA ASP A 189 -6.96 -0.90 9.71
C ASP A 189 -8.38 -1.41 9.37
N ALA A 190 -8.90 -1.13 8.17
CA ALA A 190 -10.26 -1.45 7.70
C ALA A 190 -11.39 -0.98 8.64
N MET A 191 -11.15 0.11 9.40
CA MET A 191 -12.11 0.74 10.30
C MET A 191 -13.05 1.72 9.58
N PHE A 192 -12.62 2.27 8.45
CA PHE A 192 -13.37 3.27 7.68
C PHE A 192 -13.43 2.92 6.20
N ARG A 193 -14.63 3.02 5.63
CA ARG A 193 -14.90 2.91 4.19
C ARG A 193 -15.55 4.19 3.70
N PHE A 194 -15.18 4.64 2.51
CA PHE A 194 -15.86 5.75 1.87
C PHE A 194 -17.27 5.32 1.42
N ASP A 195 -18.30 5.97 1.98
CA ASP A 195 -19.69 5.76 1.61
C ASP A 195 -20.16 6.85 0.63
N TYR A 196 -19.87 6.66 -0.65
CA TYR A 196 -20.24 7.63 -1.69
C TYR A 196 -21.74 7.58 -1.97
N SER A 197 -22.51 8.50 -1.39
CA SER A 197 -23.96 8.56 -1.68
C SER A 197 -24.26 8.62 -3.19
N GLU A 198 -25.39 8.03 -3.60
CA GLU A 198 -25.87 8.06 -4.99
C GLU A 198 -25.91 9.48 -5.60
N LYS A 199 -26.32 10.47 -4.79
CA LYS A 199 -26.37 11.89 -5.20
C LYS A 199 -24.97 12.43 -5.47
N PHE A 200 -24.00 12.06 -4.64
CA PHE A 200 -22.60 12.44 -4.83
C PHE A 200 -22.02 11.80 -6.09
N LEU A 201 -22.26 10.51 -6.32
CA LEU A 201 -21.81 9.81 -7.52
C LEU A 201 -22.37 10.46 -8.79
N LYS A 202 -23.66 10.79 -8.83
CA LYS A 202 -24.26 11.56 -9.94
C LYS A 202 -23.55 12.88 -10.17
N TRP A 203 -23.38 13.67 -9.10
CA TRP A 203 -22.72 14.97 -9.20
C TRP A 203 -21.27 14.86 -9.71
N ALA A 204 -20.50 13.91 -9.20
CA ALA A 204 -19.09 13.73 -9.55
C ALA A 204 -18.89 13.15 -10.96
N LEU A 205 -19.76 12.23 -11.39
CA LEU A 205 -19.59 11.49 -12.65
C LEU A 205 -20.32 12.13 -13.84
N GLN A 206 -21.18 13.13 -13.61
CA GLN A 206 -21.93 13.83 -14.67
C GLN A 206 -21.63 15.35 -14.73
N PRO A 207 -20.35 15.78 -14.78
CA PRO A 207 -20.05 17.19 -15.04
C PRO A 207 -20.45 17.60 -16.47
N PRO A 208 -20.54 18.90 -16.79
CA PRO A 208 -20.82 19.36 -18.15
C PRO A 208 -19.90 18.71 -19.18
N GLY A 209 -20.48 18.15 -20.26
CA GLY A 209 -19.73 17.45 -21.31
C GLY A 209 -19.39 16.00 -21.02
N TYR A 210 -19.84 15.42 -19.89
CA TYR A 210 -19.66 13.99 -19.62
C TYR A 210 -20.20 13.12 -20.76
N LYS A 211 -19.58 11.94 -20.94
CA LYS A 211 -20.00 10.95 -21.93
C LYS A 211 -20.35 9.66 -21.22
N LYS A 212 -21.54 9.13 -21.48
CA LYS A 212 -22.01 7.85 -20.90
C LYS A 212 -21.06 6.70 -21.22
N VAL A 213 -20.50 6.67 -22.42
CA VAL A 213 -19.51 5.67 -22.85
C VAL A 213 -18.21 5.68 -22.02
N TRP A 214 -17.97 6.72 -21.23
CA TRP A 214 -16.85 6.80 -20.29
C TRP A 214 -17.18 6.27 -18.90
N HIS A 215 -18.41 5.84 -18.65
CA HIS A 215 -18.81 5.11 -17.44
C HIS A 215 -18.80 3.62 -17.75
N VAL A 216 -17.63 3.00 -17.57
CA VAL A 216 -17.36 1.63 -18.01
C VAL A 216 -17.47 0.67 -16.83
N GLY A 217 -18.42 -0.25 -16.92
CA GLY A 217 -18.60 -1.34 -15.97
C GLY A 217 -18.16 -2.69 -16.56
N VAL A 218 -17.82 -3.62 -15.67
CA VAL A 218 -17.66 -5.03 -15.99
C VAL A 218 -18.72 -5.82 -15.24
N ARG A 219 -19.47 -6.65 -15.97
CA ARG A 219 -20.52 -7.50 -15.41
C ARG A 219 -20.17 -8.97 -15.58
N VAL A 220 -20.63 -9.80 -14.64
CA VAL A 220 -20.62 -11.25 -14.83
C VAL A 220 -21.64 -11.60 -15.92
N ALA A 221 -21.21 -12.26 -16.99
CA ALA A 221 -22.05 -12.53 -18.15
C ALA A 221 -23.31 -13.32 -17.82
N ALA A 222 -23.21 -14.26 -16.87
CA ALA A 222 -24.30 -15.14 -16.45
C ALA A 222 -25.34 -14.46 -15.53
N THR A 223 -24.89 -13.65 -14.56
CA THR A 223 -25.78 -13.06 -13.53
C THR A 223 -26.07 -11.59 -13.76
N LYS A 224 -25.37 -10.94 -14.70
CA LYS A 224 -25.35 -9.50 -14.94
C LYS A 224 -24.93 -8.66 -13.74
N LYS A 225 -24.40 -9.27 -12.67
CA LYS A 225 -23.91 -8.55 -11.49
C LYS A 225 -22.71 -7.68 -11.88
N LEU A 226 -22.75 -6.40 -11.49
CA LEU A 226 -21.63 -5.47 -11.64
C LEU A 226 -20.50 -5.85 -10.66
N VAL A 227 -19.28 -5.97 -11.17
CA VAL A 227 -18.10 -6.43 -10.40
C VAL A 227 -16.87 -5.52 -10.52
N ALA A 228 -16.80 -4.66 -11.54
CA ALA A 228 -15.78 -3.63 -11.64
C ALA A 228 -16.37 -2.39 -12.32
N PHE A 229 -15.75 -1.24 -12.04
CA PHE A 229 -16.15 0.03 -12.62
C PHE A 229 -14.92 0.95 -12.77
N ILE A 230 -14.85 1.65 -13.88
CA ILE A 230 -13.91 2.75 -14.12
C ILE A 230 -14.65 3.87 -14.83
N SER A 231 -14.30 5.12 -14.51
CA SER A 231 -14.94 6.29 -15.10
C SER A 231 -13.93 7.31 -15.58
N ALA A 232 -14.31 8.10 -16.58
CA ALA A 232 -13.60 9.29 -16.99
C ALA A 232 -14.56 10.48 -17.16
N ILE A 233 -14.05 11.67 -16.87
CA ILE A 233 -14.75 12.95 -17.06
C ILE A 233 -13.84 13.92 -17.81
N PRO A 234 -14.39 14.80 -18.66
CA PRO A 234 -13.57 15.78 -19.36
C PRO A 234 -13.16 16.90 -18.39
N ALA A 235 -11.91 17.31 -18.45
CA ALA A 235 -11.40 18.47 -17.71
C ALA A 235 -10.24 19.11 -18.47
N ASP A 236 -10.23 20.43 -18.54
CA ASP A 236 -9.07 21.19 -19.00
C ASP A 236 -8.14 21.40 -17.80
N ILE A 237 -6.95 20.81 -17.87
CA ILE A 237 -5.96 20.84 -16.79
C ILE A 237 -4.85 21.81 -17.18
N ARG A 238 -4.62 22.83 -16.34
CA ARG A 238 -3.44 23.70 -16.44
C ARG A 238 -2.33 23.12 -15.59
N ILE A 239 -1.24 22.73 -16.23
CA ILE A 239 -0.02 22.29 -15.57
C ILE A 239 0.98 23.45 -15.71
N TYR A 240 1.44 23.98 -14.56
CA TYR A 240 2.30 25.17 -14.41
C TYR A 240 1.67 26.54 -14.76
N GLU A 241 2.33 27.61 -14.29
CA GLU A 241 2.04 28.98 -14.70
C GLU A 241 2.77 29.28 -16.00
N SER A 242 2.02 29.71 -17.01
CA SER A 242 2.55 30.25 -18.26
C SER A 242 2.68 31.76 -18.19
#